data_AF-A0A2D6R1E2-F1
#
_entry.id   AF-A0A2D6R1E2-F1
#
_cell.length_a   1.000
_cell.length_b   1.000
_cell.length_c   1.000
_cell.angle_alpha   90.00
_cell.angle_beta   90.00
_cell.angle_gamma   90.00
#
_symmetry.space_group_name_H-M   'P 1'
#
loop_
_entity.id
_entity.type
_entity.pdbx_description
1 polymer ?
#
loop_
_entity_poly.entity_id
_entity_poly.type
_entity_poly.pdbx_seq_one_letter_code
_entity_poly.pdbx_strand_id
1 'polypeptide(L)'
;MASPVLPRTSSRWICGLLAAGLLALAAGVAEAQWGGGWRRWRGGPPRFPSEVATDRSFAFARVMFQSVRRERGGYGWSTDYPDADYNFMIRLSELTKTSVSFGKYREPNHVVVRLTDPEIFDYPFIFMSDVGTAFFSDDEAVGLRRYLEQGGFLWVDDFWGPAAWDTWRGEIRKALPSSQYPIVDLPLSHPIFRGMFDMEGYPQIPSIQHWRQVGGSTTSERGRLSEQPHFRGIADEHGRLMVLMTHNTDVADGWEREGEDTEYFLAYSIDAYSIGINVLMYAMTH
;
A
#
# COMPACT_ATOMS: atom_id res chain seq x y z
N MET A 1 33.06 71.73 5.39
CA MET A 1 32.37 70.58 6.03
C MET A 1 31.82 69.71 4.92
N ALA A 2 32.47 68.58 4.64
CA ALA A 2 32.03 67.61 3.63
C ALA A 2 31.41 66.40 4.35
N SER A 3 30.15 66.09 4.04
CA SER A 3 29.45 64.92 4.57
C SER A 3 29.88 63.64 3.84
N PRO A 4 30.06 62.50 4.53
CA PRO A 4 30.46 61.26 3.87
C PRO A 4 29.24 60.56 3.25
N VAL A 5 29.42 60.07 2.02
CA VAL A 5 28.47 59.20 1.32
C VAL A 5 28.65 57.77 1.84
N LEU A 6 27.63 57.19 2.46
CA LEU A 6 27.62 55.76 2.82
C LEU A 6 27.33 54.91 1.58
N PRO A 7 28.03 53.76 1.38
CA PRO A 7 27.80 52.89 0.24
C PRO A 7 26.47 52.14 0.40
N ARG A 8 25.63 52.19 -0.65
CA ARG A 8 24.43 51.35 -0.79
C ARG A 8 24.87 49.90 -0.98
N THR A 9 24.96 49.13 0.10
CA THR A 9 25.13 47.69 0.02
C THR A 9 23.81 47.06 -0.42
N SER A 10 23.91 46.43 -1.59
CA SER A 10 22.96 45.61 -2.34
C SER A 10 21.97 44.77 -1.51
N SER A 11 20.75 45.29 -1.36
CA SER A 11 19.57 44.59 -0.81
C SER A 11 19.20 43.29 -1.58
N ARG A 12 19.67 43.14 -2.83
CA ARG A 12 19.37 41.97 -3.69
C ARG A 12 19.99 40.66 -3.19
N TRP A 13 21.14 40.70 -2.52
CA TRP A 13 21.79 39.49 -1.99
C TRP A 13 21.15 38.99 -0.70
N ILE A 14 20.63 39.91 0.13
CA ILE A 14 19.95 39.59 1.39
C ILE A 14 18.61 38.90 1.10
N CYS A 15 17.85 39.38 0.10
CA CYS A 15 16.61 38.72 -0.31
C CYS A 15 16.84 37.32 -0.91
N GLY A 16 17.92 37.12 -1.66
CA GLY A 16 18.27 35.81 -2.23
C GLY A 16 18.61 34.77 -1.16
N LEU A 17 19.36 35.17 -0.12
CA LEU A 17 19.72 34.28 1.00
C LEU A 17 18.52 33.95 1.89
N LEU A 18 17.59 34.89 2.10
CA LEU A 18 16.36 34.64 2.84
C LEU A 18 15.40 33.71 2.09
N ALA A 19 15.29 33.86 0.77
CA ALA A 19 14.48 32.97 -0.07
C ALA A 19 15.06 31.54 -0.12
N ALA A 20 16.39 31.41 -0.24
CA ALA A 20 17.07 30.12 -0.19
C ALA A 20 16.95 29.45 1.20
N GLY A 21 17.04 30.23 2.28
CA GLY A 21 16.84 29.75 3.64
C GLY A 21 15.41 29.27 3.90
N LEU A 22 14.40 29.99 3.39
CA LEU A 22 12.99 29.58 3.49
C LEU A 22 12.67 28.34 2.66
N LEU A 23 13.26 28.19 1.48
CA LEU A 23 13.13 26.97 0.65
C LEU A 23 13.82 25.77 1.31
N ALA A 24 15.01 25.96 1.90
CA ALA A 24 15.71 24.90 2.64
C ALA A 24 14.97 24.50 3.92
N LEU A 25 14.35 25.46 4.62
CA LEU A 25 13.49 25.20 5.78
C LEU A 25 12.20 24.48 5.37
N ALA A 26 11.56 24.84 4.26
CA ALA A 26 10.38 24.15 3.76
C ALA A 26 10.70 22.70 3.34
N ALA A 27 11.82 22.47 2.66
CA ALA A 27 12.30 21.13 2.32
C ALA A 27 12.64 20.31 3.57
N GLY A 28 13.29 20.93 4.57
CA GLY A 28 13.62 20.28 5.84
C GLY A 28 12.41 19.95 6.71
N VAL A 29 11.35 20.77 6.66
CA VAL A 29 10.08 20.49 7.35
C VAL A 29 9.31 19.39 6.64
N ALA A 30 9.33 19.32 5.30
CA ALA A 30 8.79 18.19 4.56
C ALA A 30 9.54 16.88 4.86
N GLU A 31 10.87 16.87 4.95
CA GLU A 31 11.61 15.69 5.39
C GLU A 31 11.35 15.33 6.86
N ALA A 32 11.25 16.33 7.75
CA ALA A 32 11.03 16.11 9.18
C ALA A 32 9.60 15.68 9.54
N GLN A 33 8.58 16.14 8.79
CA GLN A 33 7.19 15.69 8.94
C GLN A 33 7.00 14.22 8.55
N TRP A 34 7.90 13.68 7.73
CA TRP A 34 7.90 12.29 7.27
C TRP A 34 8.93 11.43 8.03
N GLY A 35 9.63 12.03 9.01
CA GLY A 35 10.15 11.42 10.22
C GLY A 35 11.10 10.22 10.07
N GLY A 36 12.39 10.47 9.88
CA GLY A 36 13.46 9.51 10.20
C GLY A 36 14.14 8.91 8.98
N GLY A 37 15.25 9.52 8.55
CA GLY A 37 16.04 9.06 7.41
C GLY A 37 16.49 7.61 7.50
N TRP A 38 16.62 6.96 6.34
CA TRP A 38 17.28 5.70 5.94
C TRP A 38 17.23 4.45 6.86
N ARG A 39 17.27 4.59 8.19
CA ARG A 39 17.10 3.54 9.21
C ARG A 39 15.65 3.11 9.46
N ARG A 40 14.65 3.82 8.90
CA ARG A 40 13.22 3.56 9.14
C ARG A 40 12.65 2.42 8.28
N TRP A 41 13.28 2.09 7.16
CA TRP A 41 12.72 1.17 6.18
C TRP A 41 13.44 -0.19 6.26
N ARG A 42 12.74 -1.24 6.72
CA ARG A 42 13.21 -2.62 6.53
C ARG A 42 13.32 -2.85 5.03
N GLY A 43 14.48 -3.33 4.55
CA GLY A 43 14.71 -3.67 3.14
C GLY A 43 15.07 -2.53 2.17
N GLY A 44 15.07 -1.25 2.58
CA GLY A 44 15.63 -0.15 1.79
C GLY A 44 14.67 1.03 1.56
N PRO A 45 15.14 2.14 0.96
CA PRO A 45 14.31 3.33 0.73
C PRO A 45 13.11 3.04 -0.21
N PRO A 46 12.02 3.84 -0.12
CA PRO A 46 10.96 3.82 -1.13
C PRO A 46 11.53 4.09 -2.52
N ARG A 47 11.09 3.32 -3.52
CA ARG A 47 11.47 3.49 -4.93
C ARG A 47 10.34 4.24 -5.65
N PHE A 48 10.52 5.51 -5.96
CA PHE A 48 9.48 6.30 -6.64
C PHE A 48 9.47 6.03 -8.16
N PRO A 49 8.39 6.34 -8.89
CA PRO A 49 8.29 6.11 -10.33
C PRO A 49 9.44 6.69 -11.16
N SER A 50 10.04 7.81 -10.74
CA SER A 50 11.19 8.42 -11.42
C SER A 50 12.45 7.55 -11.42
N GLU A 51 12.52 6.56 -10.54
CA GLU A 51 13.65 5.63 -10.39
C GLU A 51 13.41 4.29 -11.11
N VAL A 52 12.21 4.08 -11.66
CA VAL A 52 11.78 2.82 -12.27
C VAL A 52 11.29 3.08 -13.69
N ALA A 53 12.02 2.60 -14.69
CA ALA A 53 11.61 2.73 -16.08
C ALA A 53 10.34 1.91 -16.35
N THR A 54 9.27 2.55 -16.83
CA THR A 54 8.05 1.85 -17.22
C THR A 54 8.24 1.21 -18.60
N ASP A 55 8.29 -0.11 -18.64
CA ASP A 55 8.42 -0.92 -19.87
C ASP A 55 7.06 -1.44 -20.39
N ARG A 56 5.95 -0.85 -19.89
CA ARG A 56 4.55 -1.29 -20.10
C ARG A 56 4.23 -2.69 -19.58
N SER A 57 5.15 -3.33 -18.87
CA SER A 57 4.87 -4.53 -18.09
C SER A 57 4.25 -4.14 -16.74
N PHE A 58 3.59 -5.08 -16.08
CA PHE A 58 3.05 -4.89 -14.75
C PHE A 58 4.18 -4.56 -13.76
N ALA A 59 3.97 -3.54 -12.94
CA ALA A 59 4.82 -3.17 -11.82
C ALA A 59 3.94 -3.05 -10.57
N PHE A 60 4.37 -3.63 -9.45
CA PHE A 60 3.60 -3.57 -8.21
C PHE A 60 3.69 -2.16 -7.62
N ALA A 61 2.54 -1.48 -7.49
CA ALA A 61 2.48 -0.12 -6.98
C ALA A 61 1.91 -0.09 -5.57
N ARG A 62 2.75 0.27 -4.60
CA ARG A 62 2.36 0.44 -3.19
C ARG A 62 2.09 1.90 -2.89
N VAL A 63 1.00 2.20 -2.21
CA VAL A 63 0.68 3.56 -1.81
C VAL A 63 1.36 3.89 -0.48
N MET A 64 2.13 4.97 -0.48
CA MET A 64 2.65 5.61 0.73
C MET A 64 1.60 6.54 1.33
N PHE A 65 1.37 6.43 2.64
CA PHE A 65 0.43 7.28 3.38
C PHE A 65 0.96 7.63 4.77
N GLN A 66 0.35 8.65 5.40
CA GLN A 66 0.65 9.01 6.78
C GLN A 66 -0.07 8.08 7.77
N SER A 67 0.64 7.59 8.79
CA SER A 67 0.02 6.86 9.90
C SER A 67 -0.32 7.78 11.07
N VAL A 68 -1.57 7.76 11.53
CA VAL A 68 -2.04 8.55 12.70
C VAL A 68 -2.00 7.79 14.02
N ARG A 69 -1.76 6.48 13.97
CA ARG A 69 -1.55 5.64 15.15
C ARG A 69 -0.58 4.53 14.83
N ARG A 70 -0.21 3.75 15.85
CA ARG A 70 0.60 2.55 15.71
C ARG A 70 -0.27 1.33 15.93
N GLU A 71 -0.12 0.33 15.09
CA GLU A 71 -0.61 -1.02 15.31
C GLU A 71 0.50 -1.91 15.85
N ARG A 72 0.12 -2.94 16.61
CA ARG A 72 1.09 -3.96 17.04
C ARG A 72 1.43 -4.82 15.83
N GLY A 73 2.71 -4.93 15.50
CA GLY A 73 3.20 -5.73 14.37
C GLY A 73 3.40 -4.92 13.08
N GLY A 74 2.65 -3.84 12.91
CA GLY A 74 2.71 -3.00 11.71
C GLY A 74 3.67 -1.80 11.77
N TYR A 75 4.03 -1.30 10.60
CA TYR A 75 4.88 -0.14 10.35
C TYR A 75 4.22 0.90 9.44
N GLY A 76 2.89 0.88 9.31
CA GLY A 76 2.12 1.69 8.38
C GLY A 76 2.31 1.23 6.94
N TRP A 77 2.31 2.15 5.98
CA TRP A 77 2.39 1.81 4.55
C TRP A 77 3.56 0.87 4.18
N SER A 78 4.65 0.89 4.95
CA SER A 78 5.84 0.07 4.72
C SER A 78 5.82 -1.28 5.41
N THR A 79 4.72 -1.70 6.03
CA THR A 79 4.57 -3.10 6.44
C THR A 79 4.74 -4.00 5.22
N ASP A 80 5.50 -5.08 5.39
CA ASP A 80 5.87 -6.07 4.36
C ASP A 80 6.73 -5.57 3.19
N TYR A 81 6.99 -4.26 3.13
CA TYR A 81 7.82 -3.67 2.08
C TYR A 81 9.32 -3.89 2.38
N PRO A 82 10.16 -4.14 1.37
CA PRO A 82 9.82 -4.37 -0.05
C PRO A 82 9.58 -5.84 -0.39
N ASP A 83 9.84 -6.76 0.55
CA ASP A 83 9.97 -8.19 0.24
C ASP A 83 8.65 -8.79 -0.26
N ALA A 84 7.50 -8.39 0.28
CA ALA A 84 6.20 -8.82 -0.23
C ALA A 84 5.97 -8.40 -1.69
N ASP A 85 6.22 -7.13 -2.01
CA ASP A 85 6.07 -6.59 -3.37
C ASP A 85 7.01 -7.31 -4.33
N TYR A 86 8.23 -7.58 -3.89
CA TYR A 86 9.26 -8.27 -4.66
C TYR A 86 8.90 -9.75 -4.92
N ASN A 87 8.59 -10.50 -3.86
CA ASN A 87 8.31 -11.93 -3.95
C ASN A 87 7.00 -12.21 -4.70
N PHE A 88 5.96 -11.38 -4.49
CA PHE A 88 4.72 -11.46 -5.26
C PHE A 88 4.96 -11.35 -6.75
N MET A 89 5.80 -10.41 -7.18
CA MET A 89 6.12 -10.22 -8.58
C MET A 89 6.90 -11.39 -9.19
N ILE A 90 7.79 -12.02 -8.42
CA ILE A 90 8.46 -13.26 -8.84
C ILE A 90 7.42 -14.35 -9.07
N ARG A 91 6.59 -14.66 -8.07
CA ARG A 91 5.59 -15.74 -8.18
C ARG A 91 4.56 -15.47 -9.26
N LEU A 92 4.14 -14.23 -9.43
CA LEU A 92 3.28 -13.82 -10.54
C LEU A 92 3.91 -14.18 -11.90
N SER A 93 5.20 -13.90 -12.09
CA SER A 93 5.91 -14.20 -13.35
C SER A 93 6.14 -15.69 -13.59
N GLU A 94 6.27 -16.48 -12.51
CA GLU A 94 6.48 -17.93 -12.59
C GLU A 94 5.17 -18.70 -12.81
N LEU A 95 4.09 -18.24 -12.17
CA LEU A 95 2.80 -18.93 -12.15
C LEU A 95 1.88 -18.48 -13.28
N THR A 96 2.09 -17.30 -13.87
CA THR A 96 1.20 -16.74 -14.90
C THR A 96 1.94 -16.39 -16.19
N LYS A 97 1.18 -15.87 -17.18
CA LYS A 97 1.73 -15.28 -18.41
C LYS A 97 1.75 -13.75 -18.38
N THR A 98 1.45 -13.14 -17.24
CA THR A 98 1.47 -11.70 -17.07
C THR A 98 2.89 -11.17 -17.32
N SER A 99 3.01 -10.16 -18.17
CA SER A 99 4.29 -9.48 -18.38
C SER A 99 4.62 -8.70 -17.12
N VAL A 100 5.68 -9.11 -16.42
CA VAL A 100 6.17 -8.46 -15.21
C VAL A 100 7.39 -7.61 -15.54
N SER A 101 7.44 -6.41 -14.99
CA SER A 101 8.55 -5.48 -15.19
C SER A 101 9.77 -5.94 -14.38
N PHE A 102 10.92 -6.03 -15.05
CA PHE A 102 12.18 -6.43 -14.44
C PHE A 102 13.28 -5.42 -14.74
N GLY A 103 14.12 -5.17 -13.75
CA GLY A 103 15.36 -4.41 -13.89
C GLY A 103 16.45 -5.19 -14.62
N LYS A 104 17.63 -4.55 -14.69
CA LYS A 104 18.77 -5.04 -15.48
C LYS A 104 19.29 -6.40 -15.01
N TYR A 105 19.19 -6.69 -13.72
CA TYR A 105 19.68 -7.92 -13.10
C TYR A 105 18.56 -8.93 -12.81
N ARG A 106 17.40 -8.77 -13.47
CA ARG A 106 16.18 -9.59 -13.28
C ARG A 106 15.56 -9.49 -11.89
N GLU A 107 15.79 -8.38 -11.20
CA GLU A 107 15.04 -7.94 -10.04
C GLU A 107 13.67 -7.38 -10.49
N PRO A 108 12.52 -7.84 -9.95
CA PRO A 108 11.25 -7.23 -10.25
C PRO A 108 11.23 -5.74 -9.89
N ASN A 109 10.60 -4.96 -10.76
CA ASN A 109 10.33 -3.55 -10.49
C ASN A 109 9.04 -3.42 -9.68
N HIS A 110 9.15 -2.77 -8.53
CA HIS A 110 8.05 -2.33 -7.69
C HIS A 110 8.25 -0.84 -7.40
N VAL A 111 7.15 -0.12 -7.21
CA VAL A 111 7.16 1.33 -7.01
C VAL A 111 6.35 1.72 -5.80
N VAL A 112 6.73 2.84 -5.20
CA VAL A 112 5.98 3.51 -4.15
C VAL A 112 5.41 4.80 -4.74
N VAL A 113 4.10 4.95 -4.67
CA VAL A 113 3.35 6.10 -5.19
C VAL A 113 2.61 6.82 -4.07
N ARG A 114 2.27 8.09 -4.26
CA ARG A 114 1.31 8.81 -3.43
C ARG A 114 0.00 8.99 -4.18
N LEU A 115 -1.10 9.14 -3.43
CA LEU A 115 -2.43 9.35 -4.02
C LEU A 115 -2.55 10.69 -4.79
N THR A 116 -1.63 11.61 -4.54
CA THR A 116 -1.52 12.90 -5.23
C THR A 116 -0.58 12.88 -6.43
N ASP A 117 0.20 11.81 -6.62
CA ASP A 117 1.19 11.73 -7.69
C ASP A 117 0.48 11.51 -9.03
N PRO A 118 0.78 12.30 -10.08
CA PRO A 118 0.16 12.11 -11.40
C PRO A 118 0.56 10.78 -12.05
N GLU A 119 1.68 10.17 -11.66
CA GLU A 119 2.13 8.87 -12.16
C GLU A 119 1.28 7.71 -11.65
N ILE A 120 0.41 7.91 -10.63
CA ILE A 120 -0.47 6.83 -10.13
C ILE A 120 -1.36 6.26 -11.25
N PHE A 121 -1.71 7.06 -12.25
CA PHE A 121 -2.54 6.66 -13.38
C PHE A 121 -1.83 5.73 -14.38
N ASP A 122 -0.51 5.56 -14.25
CA ASP A 122 0.25 4.57 -15.03
C ASP A 122 0.15 3.16 -14.45
N TYR A 123 -0.43 3.02 -13.25
CA TYR A 123 -0.54 1.75 -12.52
C TYR A 123 -2.02 1.36 -12.33
N PRO A 124 -2.54 0.35 -13.06
CA PRO A 124 -3.95 -0.04 -12.98
C PRO A 124 -4.35 -0.69 -11.64
N PHE A 125 -3.36 -1.11 -10.85
CA PHE A 125 -3.53 -1.73 -9.54
C PHE A 125 -2.61 -1.04 -8.53
N ILE A 126 -3.16 -0.70 -7.37
CA ILE A 126 -2.42 -0.20 -6.21
C ILE A 126 -2.72 -1.01 -4.96
N PHE A 127 -1.74 -1.12 -4.08
CA PHE A 127 -1.81 -1.88 -2.84
C PHE A 127 -1.49 -1.02 -1.62
N MET A 128 -2.16 -1.31 -0.50
CA MET A 128 -1.89 -0.70 0.80
C MET A 128 -1.92 -1.76 1.90
N SER A 129 -0.84 -1.86 2.68
CA SER A 129 -0.78 -2.65 3.92
C SER A 129 -0.94 -1.74 5.14
N ASP A 130 -1.32 -2.30 6.30
CA ASP A 130 -1.49 -1.62 7.59
C ASP A 130 -2.41 -0.38 7.53
N VAL A 131 -3.49 -0.49 6.76
CA VAL A 131 -4.44 0.61 6.54
C VAL A 131 -5.26 0.97 7.77
N GLY A 132 -5.23 0.13 8.80
CA GLY A 132 -5.76 0.45 10.13
C GLY A 132 -5.09 1.66 10.79
N THR A 133 -3.94 2.10 10.27
CA THR A 133 -3.23 3.29 10.75
C THR A 133 -3.37 4.50 9.84
N ALA A 134 -3.98 4.34 8.67
CA ALA A 134 -3.94 5.33 7.59
C ALA A 134 -4.59 6.67 7.94
N PHE A 135 -4.11 7.70 7.27
CA PHE A 135 -4.70 9.02 7.23
C PHE A 135 -4.53 9.60 5.83
N PHE A 136 -5.62 10.12 5.31
CA PHE A 136 -5.71 10.86 4.07
C PHE A 136 -6.07 12.32 4.36
N SER A 137 -5.27 13.21 3.79
CA SER A 137 -5.65 14.59 3.54
C SER A 137 -6.80 14.68 2.51
N ASP A 138 -7.42 15.86 2.40
CA ASP A 138 -8.49 16.08 1.43
C ASP A 138 -7.98 15.88 -0.02
N ASP A 139 -6.74 16.31 -0.31
CA ASP A 139 -6.13 16.13 -1.63
C ASP A 139 -5.86 14.66 -1.95
N GLU A 140 -5.39 13.86 -0.98
CA GLU A 140 -5.20 12.41 -1.15
C GLU A 140 -6.54 11.69 -1.33
N ALA A 141 -7.58 12.10 -0.60
CA ALA A 141 -8.92 11.53 -0.75
C ALA A 141 -9.51 11.83 -2.15
N VAL A 142 -9.33 13.06 -2.65
CA VAL A 142 -9.73 13.45 -4.02
C VAL A 142 -8.91 12.67 -5.06
N GLY A 143 -7.61 12.52 -4.84
CA GLY A 143 -6.71 11.74 -5.70
C GLY A 143 -7.13 10.27 -5.80
N LEU A 144 -7.39 9.63 -4.66
CA LEU A 144 -7.87 8.25 -4.61
C LEU A 144 -9.23 8.08 -5.30
N ARG A 145 -10.18 8.98 -5.04
CA ARG A 145 -11.48 8.95 -5.72
C ARG A 145 -11.30 8.99 -7.24
N ARG A 146 -10.51 9.96 -7.72
CA ARG A 146 -10.25 10.12 -9.15
C ARG A 146 -9.58 8.88 -9.76
N TYR A 147 -8.61 8.30 -9.06
CA TYR A 147 -7.94 7.07 -9.49
C TYR A 147 -8.94 5.92 -9.71
N LEU A 148 -9.80 5.67 -8.72
CA LEU A 148 -10.78 4.58 -8.76
C LEU A 148 -11.88 4.81 -9.81
N GLU A 149 -12.40 6.03 -9.90
CA GLU A 149 -13.42 6.42 -10.89
C GLU A 149 -12.87 6.38 -12.33
N GLN A 150 -11.55 6.45 -12.52
CA GLN A 150 -10.89 6.31 -13.83
C GLN A 150 -10.51 4.86 -14.18
N GLY A 151 -10.94 3.89 -13.38
CA GLY A 151 -10.74 2.47 -13.67
C GLY A 151 -9.68 1.79 -12.82
N GLY A 152 -8.95 2.53 -11.97
CA GLY A 152 -7.96 1.95 -11.07
C GLY A 152 -8.57 0.97 -10.07
N PHE A 153 -7.75 0.06 -9.57
CA PHE A 153 -8.13 -0.94 -8.56
C PHE A 153 -7.26 -0.81 -7.31
N LEU A 154 -7.89 -0.70 -6.14
CA LEU A 154 -7.21 -0.66 -4.85
C LEU A 154 -7.41 -1.97 -4.08
N TRP A 155 -6.33 -2.58 -3.62
CA TRP A 155 -6.40 -3.62 -2.60
C TRP A 155 -5.76 -3.12 -1.29
N VAL A 156 -6.52 -3.19 -0.20
CA VAL A 156 -6.02 -2.94 1.15
C VAL A 156 -6.02 -4.19 2.03
N ASP A 157 -4.97 -4.33 2.84
CA ASP A 157 -4.65 -5.53 3.62
C ASP A 157 -3.99 -5.20 4.98
N ASP A 158 -3.73 -6.22 5.80
CA ASP A 158 -3.07 -6.18 7.11
C ASP A 158 -3.70 -5.16 8.07
N PHE A 159 -4.97 -5.35 8.41
CA PHE A 159 -5.60 -4.51 9.42
C PHE A 159 -6.59 -5.33 10.24
N TRP A 160 -6.44 -5.22 11.56
CA TRP A 160 -7.00 -6.21 12.49
C TRP A 160 -7.91 -5.58 13.54
N GLY A 161 -9.10 -6.15 13.67
CA GLY A 161 -10.06 -5.82 14.70
C GLY A 161 -10.84 -4.51 14.46
N PRO A 162 -11.82 -4.23 15.32
CA PRO A 162 -12.79 -3.16 15.10
C PRO A 162 -12.16 -1.76 15.08
N ALA A 163 -11.10 -1.53 15.87
CA ALA A 163 -10.44 -0.23 15.87
C ALA A 163 -9.78 0.08 14.52
N ALA A 164 -9.15 -0.92 13.88
CA ALA A 164 -8.51 -0.78 12.57
C ALA A 164 -9.55 -0.63 11.47
N TRP A 165 -10.61 -1.43 11.54
CA TRP A 165 -11.77 -1.29 10.68
C TRP A 165 -12.36 0.13 10.74
N ASP A 166 -12.55 0.71 11.93
CA ASP A 166 -13.13 2.03 12.09
C ASP A 166 -12.25 3.14 11.52
N THR A 167 -10.92 3.06 11.70
CA THR A 167 -9.98 3.99 11.08
C THR A 167 -10.05 3.90 9.56
N TRP A 168 -9.86 2.71 8.99
CA TRP A 168 -9.91 2.52 7.54
C TRP A 168 -11.23 3.01 6.93
N ARG A 169 -12.35 2.62 7.55
CA ARG A 169 -13.70 3.02 7.12
C ARG A 169 -13.88 4.54 7.16
N GLY A 170 -13.30 5.24 8.14
CA GLY A 170 -13.32 6.69 8.21
C GLY A 170 -12.57 7.34 7.05
N GLU A 171 -11.40 6.80 6.71
CA GLU A 171 -10.53 7.33 5.66
C GLU A 171 -11.07 7.07 4.26
N ILE A 172 -11.47 5.83 3.94
CA ILE A 172 -11.99 5.50 2.60
C ILE A 172 -13.28 6.28 2.28
N ARG A 173 -14.07 6.64 3.30
CA ARG A 173 -15.30 7.44 3.12
C ARG A 173 -15.04 8.87 2.69
N LYS A 174 -13.84 9.41 2.92
CA LYS A 174 -13.45 10.73 2.41
C LYS A 174 -13.38 10.72 0.88
N ALA A 175 -12.83 9.63 0.31
CA ALA A 175 -12.77 9.42 -1.14
C ALA A 175 -14.11 8.92 -1.71
N LEU A 176 -14.74 7.96 -1.03
CA LEU A 176 -15.92 7.23 -1.48
C LEU A 176 -17.06 7.32 -0.44
N PRO A 177 -17.93 8.34 -0.52
CA PRO A 177 -19.02 8.51 0.44
C PRO A 177 -19.95 7.29 0.49
N SER A 178 -20.21 6.74 1.67
CA SER A 178 -20.96 5.47 1.83
C SER A 178 -22.40 5.50 1.33
N SER A 179 -23.01 6.67 1.12
CA SER A 179 -24.33 6.76 0.50
C SER A 179 -24.33 6.38 -0.97
N GLN A 180 -23.20 6.54 -1.65
CA GLN A 180 -23.00 6.20 -3.06
C GLN A 180 -22.19 4.91 -3.23
N TYR A 181 -21.22 4.69 -2.33
CA TYR A 181 -20.25 3.61 -2.40
C TYR A 181 -20.34 2.72 -1.15
N PRO A 182 -21.35 1.84 -1.06
CA PRO A 182 -21.49 0.95 0.08
C PRO A 182 -20.36 -0.08 0.11
N ILE A 183 -19.87 -0.38 1.32
CA ILE A 183 -18.98 -1.51 1.55
C ILE A 183 -19.84 -2.76 1.73
N VAL A 184 -19.56 -3.81 0.97
CA VAL A 184 -20.29 -5.08 1.03
C VAL A 184 -19.33 -6.25 1.27
N ASP A 185 -19.76 -7.28 2.00
CA ASP A 185 -19.02 -8.55 2.06
C ASP A 185 -19.12 -9.26 0.71
N LEU A 186 -17.98 -9.70 0.18
CA LEU A 186 -17.94 -10.42 -1.09
C LEU A 186 -18.24 -11.90 -0.84
N PRO A 187 -19.24 -12.51 -1.49
CA PRO A 187 -19.49 -13.94 -1.35
C PRO A 187 -18.39 -14.76 -2.06
N LEU A 188 -18.12 -15.99 -1.61
CA LEU A 188 -17.19 -16.93 -2.27
C LEU A 188 -17.58 -17.28 -3.73
N SER A 189 -18.78 -16.91 -4.18
CA SER A 189 -19.17 -17.01 -5.58
C SER A 189 -18.66 -15.86 -6.45
N HIS A 190 -18.09 -14.80 -5.86
CA HIS A 190 -17.54 -13.67 -6.59
C HIS A 190 -16.34 -14.12 -7.44
N PRO A 191 -16.17 -13.63 -8.70
CA PRO A 191 -15.10 -14.08 -9.60
C PRO A 191 -13.68 -13.98 -9.04
N ILE A 192 -13.45 -13.05 -8.09
CA ILE A 192 -12.15 -12.89 -7.42
C ILE A 192 -11.70 -14.12 -6.62
N PHE A 193 -12.61 -15.03 -6.27
CA PHE A 193 -12.30 -16.26 -5.54
C PHE A 193 -12.19 -17.50 -6.46
N ARG A 194 -12.36 -17.33 -7.78
CA ARG A 194 -12.41 -18.42 -8.77
C ARG A 194 -11.70 -18.04 -10.06
N GLY A 195 -10.64 -17.24 -9.94
CA GLY A 195 -9.88 -16.75 -11.08
C GLY A 195 -9.00 -17.84 -11.68
N MET A 196 -7.72 -17.83 -11.32
CA MET A 196 -6.77 -18.89 -11.66
C MET A 196 -6.80 -20.04 -10.67
N PHE A 197 -7.07 -19.74 -9.40
CA PHE A 197 -7.17 -20.69 -8.29
C PHE A 197 -8.59 -20.69 -7.73
N ASP A 198 -9.09 -21.85 -7.34
CA ASP A 198 -10.37 -21.96 -6.64
C ASP A 198 -10.15 -21.83 -5.13
N MET A 199 -10.73 -20.78 -4.53
CA MET A 199 -10.64 -20.56 -3.08
C MET A 199 -11.79 -21.28 -2.37
N GLU A 200 -11.46 -22.13 -1.40
CA GLU A 200 -12.45 -22.85 -0.59
C GLU A 200 -13.04 -21.98 0.55
N GLY A 201 -12.39 -20.87 0.86
CA GLY A 201 -12.78 -19.96 1.93
C GLY A 201 -12.05 -18.64 1.85
N TYR A 202 -12.24 -17.82 2.87
CA TYR A 202 -11.47 -16.59 3.07
C TYR A 202 -10.21 -16.95 3.87
N PRO A 203 -9.01 -16.92 3.28
CA PRO A 203 -7.80 -17.26 4.02
C PRO A 203 -7.58 -16.23 5.14
N GLN A 204 -7.17 -16.74 6.30
CA GLN A 204 -6.71 -15.91 7.41
C GLN A 204 -5.24 -16.21 7.66
N ILE A 205 -4.39 -15.28 7.23
CA ILE A 205 -2.94 -15.38 7.35
C ILE A 205 -2.51 -14.48 8.51
N PRO A 206 -1.95 -15.03 9.60
CA PRO A 206 -1.34 -14.24 10.67
C PRO A 206 0.08 -13.85 10.28
N SER A 207 0.64 -12.78 10.84
CA SER A 207 2.08 -12.52 10.72
C SER A 207 2.92 -13.70 11.23
N ILE A 208 4.08 -13.94 10.61
CA ILE A 208 4.97 -15.02 11.06
C ILE A 208 5.39 -14.86 12.53
N GLN A 209 5.47 -13.62 13.05
CA GLN A 209 5.82 -13.39 14.46
C GLN A 209 4.68 -13.81 15.37
N HIS A 210 3.42 -13.55 15.00
CA HIS A 210 2.27 -14.07 15.74
C HIS A 210 2.26 -15.60 15.71
N TRP A 211 2.38 -16.19 14.52
CA TRP A 211 2.40 -17.64 14.34
C TRP A 211 3.46 -18.32 15.20
N ARG A 212 4.71 -17.83 15.19
CA ARG A 212 5.80 -18.31 16.05
C ARG A 212 5.49 -18.13 17.54
N GLN A 213 4.89 -16.99 17.93
CA GLN A 213 4.56 -16.70 19.32
C GLN A 213 3.54 -17.70 19.90
N VAL A 214 2.56 -18.10 19.10
CA VAL A 214 1.46 -18.99 19.55
C VAL A 214 1.60 -20.43 19.06
N GLY A 215 2.69 -20.77 18.38
CA GLY A 215 2.95 -22.10 17.80
C GLY A 215 1.87 -22.55 16.83
N GLY A 216 1.34 -21.63 16.02
CA GLY A 216 0.26 -21.92 15.05
C GLY A 216 -1.09 -22.32 15.64
N SER A 217 -1.29 -22.18 16.96
CA SER A 217 -2.56 -22.56 17.62
C SER A 217 -3.74 -21.67 17.25
N THR A 218 -3.50 -20.47 16.71
CA THR A 218 -4.51 -19.56 16.18
C THR A 218 -3.89 -18.61 15.17
N THR A 219 -4.71 -18.13 14.25
CA THR A 219 -4.42 -17.08 13.26
C THR A 219 -4.93 -15.71 13.71
N SER A 220 -5.59 -15.62 14.86
CA SER A 220 -6.29 -14.42 15.30
C SER A 220 -5.41 -13.49 16.13
N GLU A 221 -4.87 -12.45 15.48
CA GLU A 221 -3.90 -11.55 16.11
C GLU A 221 -4.44 -10.63 17.21
N ARG A 222 -5.77 -10.41 17.23
CA ARG A 222 -6.48 -9.61 18.22
C ARG A 222 -7.48 -10.46 19.02
N GLY A 223 -7.19 -11.76 19.15
CA GLY A 223 -8.01 -12.71 19.90
C GLY A 223 -9.44 -12.76 19.38
N ARG A 224 -10.44 -12.80 20.26
CA ARG A 224 -11.86 -12.90 19.83
C ARG A 224 -12.34 -11.81 18.87
N LEU A 225 -11.63 -10.69 18.77
CA LEU A 225 -12.00 -9.55 17.92
C LEU A 225 -11.57 -9.72 16.46
N SER A 226 -10.77 -10.73 16.15
CA SER A 226 -10.27 -10.98 14.79
C SER A 226 -10.32 -12.46 14.39
N GLU A 227 -11.19 -13.26 15.01
CA GLU A 227 -11.30 -14.70 14.71
C GLU A 227 -11.79 -14.99 13.28
N GLN A 228 -12.44 -14.02 12.64
CA GLN A 228 -13.01 -14.18 11.30
C GLN A 228 -12.34 -13.22 10.32
N PRO A 229 -11.72 -13.72 9.24
CA PRO A 229 -11.31 -12.88 8.11
C PRO A 229 -12.55 -12.40 7.34
N HIS A 230 -12.46 -11.21 6.77
CA HIS A 230 -13.53 -10.64 5.95
C HIS A 230 -12.96 -10.04 4.68
N PHE A 231 -13.50 -10.47 3.55
CA PHE A 231 -13.20 -9.91 2.24
C PHE A 231 -14.37 -9.03 1.83
N ARG A 232 -14.11 -7.72 1.74
CA ARG A 232 -15.14 -6.72 1.45
C ARG A 232 -14.78 -5.92 0.23
N GLY A 233 -15.81 -5.43 -0.44
CA GLY A 233 -15.69 -4.70 -1.68
C GLY A 233 -16.43 -3.37 -1.69
N ILE A 234 -15.94 -2.46 -2.53
CA ILE A 234 -16.72 -1.33 -3.05
C ILE A 234 -16.73 -1.46 -4.58
N ALA A 235 -17.92 -1.36 -5.18
CA ALA A 235 -18.11 -1.38 -6.63
C ALA A 235 -18.47 0.01 -7.17
N ASP A 236 -18.22 0.25 -8.46
CA ASP A 236 -18.76 1.41 -9.18
C ASP A 236 -20.26 1.24 -9.48
N GLU A 237 -20.84 2.27 -10.09
CA GLU A 237 -22.25 2.29 -10.51
C GLU A 237 -22.59 1.22 -11.56
N HIS A 238 -21.60 0.63 -12.21
CA HIS A 238 -21.76 -0.46 -13.18
C HIS A 238 -21.56 -1.85 -12.54
N GLY A 239 -21.26 -1.90 -11.23
CA GLY A 239 -21.07 -3.14 -10.49
C GLY A 239 -19.68 -3.74 -10.60
N ARG A 240 -18.70 -3.04 -11.20
CA ARG A 240 -17.30 -3.48 -11.23
C ARG A 240 -16.66 -3.17 -9.88
N LEU A 241 -16.00 -4.16 -9.29
CA LEU A 241 -15.28 -4.01 -8.03
C LEU A 241 -14.05 -3.11 -8.24
N MET A 242 -13.95 -2.04 -7.48
CA MET A 242 -12.83 -1.07 -7.55
C MET A 242 -11.94 -1.09 -6.30
N VAL A 243 -12.48 -1.50 -5.15
CA VAL A 243 -11.72 -1.63 -3.90
C VAL A 243 -11.95 -3.01 -3.31
N LEU A 244 -10.87 -3.73 -3.01
CA LEU A 244 -10.88 -4.92 -2.18
C LEU A 244 -10.27 -4.61 -0.81
N MET A 245 -10.90 -5.12 0.24
CA MET A 245 -10.46 -4.97 1.62
C MET A 245 -10.37 -6.34 2.28
N THR A 246 -9.18 -6.74 2.69
CA THR A 246 -8.92 -7.98 3.41
C THR A 246 -8.67 -7.68 4.89
N HIS A 247 -9.74 -7.76 5.68
CA HIS A 247 -9.74 -7.40 7.09
C HIS A 247 -9.58 -8.64 7.98
N ASN A 248 -8.85 -8.50 9.08
CA ASN A 248 -8.46 -9.61 9.98
C ASN A 248 -7.64 -10.69 9.26
N THR A 249 -6.78 -10.29 8.35
CA THR A 249 -5.78 -11.14 7.71
C THR A 249 -4.64 -10.25 7.24
N ASP A 250 -3.46 -10.83 7.12
CA ASP A 250 -2.25 -10.23 6.58
C ASP A 250 -1.80 -11.11 5.41
N VAL A 251 -2.41 -10.92 4.25
CA VAL A 251 -2.10 -11.71 3.06
C VAL A 251 -0.65 -11.46 2.62
N ALA A 252 -0.18 -10.22 2.74
CA ALA A 252 1.14 -9.81 2.30
C ALA A 252 2.29 -10.43 3.12
N ASP A 253 2.14 -10.71 4.42
CA ASP A 253 3.19 -11.42 5.20
C ASP A 253 3.43 -12.84 4.64
N GLY A 254 2.40 -13.48 4.07
CA GLY A 254 2.54 -14.73 3.33
C GLY A 254 3.46 -14.63 2.10
N TRP A 255 3.59 -13.44 1.49
CA TRP A 255 4.54 -13.16 0.40
C TRP A 255 5.90 -12.72 0.96
N GLU A 256 5.92 -11.83 1.96
CA GLU A 256 7.14 -11.31 2.58
C GLU A 256 8.01 -12.44 3.14
N ARG A 257 7.37 -13.38 3.85
CA ARG A 257 8.04 -14.38 4.68
C ARG A 257 8.22 -15.73 4.00
N GLU A 258 7.94 -15.83 2.70
CA GLU A 258 7.89 -17.11 1.98
C GLU A 258 9.16 -17.97 2.12
N GLY A 259 10.32 -17.33 2.32
CA GLY A 259 11.62 -18.00 2.46
C GLY A 259 12.10 -18.19 3.89
N GLU A 260 11.34 -17.76 4.90
CA GLU A 260 11.81 -17.76 6.30
C GLU A 260 11.59 -19.09 7.04
N ASP A 261 10.49 -19.78 6.77
CA ASP A 261 10.10 -21.00 7.49
C ASP A 261 9.23 -21.90 6.60
N THR A 262 9.62 -23.17 6.47
CA THR A 262 8.93 -24.12 5.58
C THR A 262 7.52 -24.48 6.08
N GLU A 263 7.31 -24.58 7.39
CA GLU A 263 5.98 -24.91 7.93
C GLU A 263 5.02 -23.74 7.75
N TYR A 264 5.50 -22.52 8.00
CA TYR A 264 4.73 -21.31 7.75
C TYR A 264 4.38 -21.15 6.26
N PHE A 265 5.36 -21.38 5.37
CA PHE A 265 5.14 -21.32 3.92
C PHE A 265 4.03 -22.28 3.47
N LEU A 266 4.12 -23.55 3.89
CA LEU A 266 3.14 -24.56 3.50
C LEU A 266 1.75 -24.29 4.10
N ALA A 267 1.68 -23.65 5.27
CA ALA A 267 0.42 -23.34 5.92
C ALA A 267 -0.28 -22.09 5.35
N TYR A 268 0.47 -21.08 4.89
CA TYR A 268 -0.10 -19.76 4.59
C TYR A 268 0.31 -19.15 3.26
N SER A 269 1.58 -19.29 2.83
CA SER A 269 2.06 -18.63 1.61
C SER A 269 1.38 -19.15 0.34
N ILE A 270 0.98 -20.42 0.30
CA ILE A 270 0.27 -21.00 -0.85
C ILE A 270 -1.09 -20.30 -1.04
N ASP A 271 -1.86 -20.16 0.03
CA ASP A 271 -3.14 -19.45 0.01
C ASP A 271 -2.95 -17.97 -0.28
N ALA A 272 -1.91 -17.35 0.29
CA ALA A 272 -1.55 -15.96 0.07
C ALA A 272 -1.31 -15.66 -1.41
N TYR A 273 -0.51 -16.49 -2.10
CA TYR A 273 -0.28 -16.34 -3.53
C TYR A 273 -1.51 -16.65 -4.37
N SER A 274 -2.29 -17.66 -3.98
CA SER A 274 -3.50 -18.05 -4.70
C SER A 274 -4.52 -16.91 -4.75
N ILE A 275 -4.82 -16.30 -3.59
CA ILE A 275 -5.71 -15.15 -3.56
C ILE A 275 -5.09 -13.93 -4.23
N GLY A 276 -3.80 -13.65 -4.00
CA GLY A 276 -3.15 -12.49 -4.60
C GLY A 276 -3.14 -12.50 -6.12
N ILE A 277 -2.86 -13.67 -6.72
CA ILE A 277 -2.91 -13.83 -8.17
C ILE A 277 -4.34 -13.67 -8.67
N ASN A 278 -5.33 -14.27 -8.02
CA ASN A 278 -6.73 -14.07 -8.41
C ASN A 278 -7.16 -12.60 -8.36
N VAL A 279 -6.79 -11.88 -7.31
CA VAL A 279 -7.09 -10.45 -7.14
C VAL A 279 -6.48 -9.63 -8.27
N LEU A 280 -5.20 -9.85 -8.57
CA LEU A 280 -4.55 -9.12 -9.67
C LEU A 280 -5.17 -9.48 -11.02
N MET A 281 -5.43 -10.77 -11.28
CA MET A 281 -6.06 -11.20 -12.53
C MET A 281 -7.44 -10.56 -12.69
N TYR A 282 -8.24 -10.47 -11.63
CA TYR A 282 -9.52 -9.76 -11.65
C TYR A 282 -9.30 -8.28 -12.01
N ALA A 283 -8.43 -7.58 -11.26
CA ALA A 283 -8.16 -6.16 -11.43
C ALA A 283 -7.69 -5.78 -12.85
N MET A 284 -7.00 -6.71 -13.53
CA MET A 284 -6.45 -6.49 -14.88
C MET A 284 -7.38 -6.91 -16.02
N THR A 285 -8.53 -7.54 -15.73
CA THR A 285 -9.38 -8.16 -16.76
C THR A 285 -10.87 -7.79 -16.69
N HIS A 286 -11.32 -7.12 -15.62
CA HIS A 286 -12.72 -6.73 -15.39
C HIS A 286 -12.82 -5.21 -15.15
#